data_AF-A0A845GGF0-F1
#
_entry.id   AF-A0A845GGF0-F1
#
_cell.length_a   1.000
_cell.length_b   1.000
_cell.length_c   1.000
_cell.angle_alpha   90.00
_cell.angle_beta   90.00
_cell.angle_gamma   90.00
#
_symmetry.space_group_name_H-M   'P 1'
#
loop_
_entity.id
_entity.type
_entity.pdbx_description
1 polymer ?
#
loop_
_entity_poly.entity_id
_entity_poly.type
_entity_poly.pdbx_seq_one_letter_code
_entity_poly.pdbx_strand_id
1 'polypeptide(L)'
;MNLKERKMLYRVHQALDSVPGAHIGGGTQSTTVIGVVNFGADIQQVRTSVLRALEALFDGAISKEERDELFEEYMGDAERFIARRKAVDWRSR
;
A
#
# COMPACT_ATOMS: atom_id res chain seq x y z
N MET A 1 11.83 7.61 -17.05
CA MET A 1 10.68 7.71 -16.14
C MET A 1 9.98 9.05 -16.32
N ASN A 2 8.72 9.05 -16.77
CA ASN A 2 7.93 10.25 -17.06
C ASN A 2 7.21 10.80 -15.81
N LEU A 3 6.49 11.92 -15.94
CA LEU A 3 5.74 12.53 -14.83
C LEU A 3 4.64 11.60 -14.28
N LYS A 4 3.96 10.84 -15.14
CA LYS A 4 2.89 9.91 -14.75
C LYS A 4 3.45 8.78 -13.87
N GLU A 5 4.55 8.16 -14.28
CA GLU A 5 5.24 7.10 -13.54
C GLU A 5 5.77 7.59 -12.18
N ARG A 6 6.29 8.82 -12.11
CA ARG A 6 6.69 9.42 -10.82
C ARG A 6 5.52 9.58 -9.87
N LYS A 7 4.35 10.00 -10.37
CA LYS A 7 3.12 10.10 -9.57
C LYS A 7 2.62 8.73 -9.10
N MET A 8 2.74 7.71 -9.95
CA MET A 8 2.41 6.31 -9.61
C MET A 8 3.29 5.80 -8.45
N LEU A 9 4.62 5.98 -8.53
CA LEU A 9 5.52 5.62 -7.43
C LEU A 9 5.26 6.41 -6.15
N TYR A 10 4.87 7.69 -6.27
CA TYR A 10 4.51 8.49 -5.11
C TYR A 10 3.25 7.97 -4.41
N ARG A 11 2.23 7.53 -5.17
CA ARG A 11 1.03 6.88 -4.61
C ARG A 11 1.38 5.60 -3.86
N VAL A 12 2.28 4.78 -4.41
CA VAL A 12 2.81 3.59 -3.74
C VAL A 12 3.41 3.94 -2.37
N HIS A 13 4.30 4.95 -2.33
CA HIS A 13 4.89 5.41 -1.08
C HIS A 13 3.82 5.87 -0.08
N GLN A 14 2.87 6.70 -0.51
CA GLN A 14 1.78 7.20 0.34
C GLN A 14 0.88 6.09 0.88
N ALA A 15 0.62 5.04 0.10
CA ALA A 15 -0.17 3.90 0.52
C ALA A 15 0.54 3.12 1.64
N LEU A 16 1.84 2.85 1.49
CA LEU A 16 2.64 2.17 2.51
C LEU A 16 2.75 2.98 3.81
N ASP A 17 2.96 4.29 3.69
CA ASP A 17 3.09 5.20 4.85
C ASP A 17 1.74 5.46 5.55
N SER A 18 0.62 5.17 4.89
CA SER A 18 -0.72 5.32 5.47
C SER A 18 -1.07 4.26 6.53
N VAL A 19 -0.31 3.16 6.62
CA VAL A 19 -0.56 2.09 7.59
C VAL A 19 0.22 2.37 8.88
N PRO A 20 -0.43 2.50 10.04
CA PRO A 20 0.24 2.68 11.31
C PRO A 20 1.22 1.54 11.60
N GLY A 21 2.40 1.86 12.11
CA GLY A 21 3.43 0.84 12.35
C GLY A 21 4.17 0.37 11.09
N ALA A 22 4.03 1.03 9.94
CA ALA A 22 4.94 0.78 8.80
C ALA A 22 6.44 0.99 9.18
N HIS A 23 6.70 1.78 10.22
CA HIS A 23 8.03 2.12 10.75
C HIS A 23 8.22 1.69 12.23
N ILE A 24 7.93 0.44 12.61
CA ILE A 24 8.23 -0.09 13.98
C ILE A 24 9.74 -0.28 14.21
N GLY A 25 10.55 0.73 13.86
CA GLY A 25 12.00 0.74 14.01
C GLY A 25 12.54 1.87 14.90
N GLY A 26 11.74 2.87 15.27
CA GLY A 26 12.26 3.94 16.13
C GLY A 26 11.21 4.98 16.51
N GLY A 27 10.70 4.89 17.74
CA GLY A 27 9.92 5.96 18.35
C GLY A 27 8.56 5.51 18.86
N THR A 28 8.57 4.95 20.07
CA THR A 28 7.49 5.04 21.07
C THR A 28 6.05 5.01 20.56
N GLN A 29 5.49 3.82 20.34
CA GLN A 29 4.10 3.58 20.69
C GLN A 29 4.02 2.25 21.43
N SER A 30 3.55 2.30 22.67
CA SER A 30 3.14 1.14 23.46
C SER A 30 1.90 0.52 22.81
N THR A 31 2.10 -0.14 21.67
CA THR A 31 1.05 -0.87 20.96
C THR A 31 0.89 -2.22 21.63
N THR A 32 -0.35 -2.60 21.94
CA THR A 32 -0.63 -3.95 22.46
C THR A 32 -0.14 -5.00 21.46
N VAL A 33 0.25 -6.20 21.92
CA VAL A 33 0.69 -7.29 21.03
C VAL A 33 -0.35 -7.58 19.93
N ILE A 34 -1.64 -7.51 20.28
CA ILE A 34 -2.76 -7.63 19.33
C ILE A 34 -2.72 -6.51 18.26
N GLY A 35 -2.48 -5.26 18.66
CA GLY A 35 -2.35 -4.14 17.72
C GLY A 35 -1.17 -4.31 16.77
N VAL A 36 -0.02 -4.82 17.25
CA VAL A 36 1.15 -5.10 16.40
C VAL A 36 0.86 -6.19 15.37
N VAL A 37 0.18 -7.27 15.77
CA VAL A 37 -0.20 -8.35 14.84
C VAL A 37 -1.19 -7.84 13.78
N ASN A 38 -2.19 -7.04 14.19
CA ASN A 38 -3.16 -6.47 13.26
C ASN A 38 -2.51 -5.47 12.29
N PHE A 39 -1.63 -4.58 12.77
CA PHE A 39 -0.85 -3.69 11.89
C PHE A 39 0.07 -4.48 10.95
N GLY A 40 0.64 -5.58 11.44
CA GLY A 40 1.41 -6.52 10.63
C GLY A 40 0.58 -7.15 9.50
N ALA A 41 -0.65 -7.58 9.77
CA ALA A 41 -1.54 -8.12 8.74
C ALA A 41 -1.96 -7.03 7.73
N ASP A 42 -2.34 -5.85 8.24
CA ASP A 42 -2.76 -4.71 7.43
C ASP A 42 -1.64 -4.24 6.47
N ILE A 43 -0.39 -4.13 6.96
CA ILE A 43 0.75 -3.74 6.11
C ILE A 43 1.07 -4.83 5.08
N GLN A 44 0.93 -6.11 5.40
CA GLN A 44 1.16 -7.18 4.44
C GLN A 44 0.10 -7.17 3.32
N GLN A 45 -1.14 -6.87 3.65
CA GLN A 45 -2.20 -6.72 2.65
C GLN A 45 -1.93 -5.54 1.70
N VAL A 46 -1.58 -4.37 2.24
CA VAL A 46 -1.21 -3.21 1.42
C VAL A 46 0.03 -3.49 0.58
N ARG A 47 1.08 -4.11 1.17
CA ARG A 47 2.29 -4.50 0.45
C ARG A 47 1.99 -5.45 -0.71
N THR A 48 1.11 -6.42 -0.52
CA THR A 48 0.75 -7.38 -1.58
C THR A 48 0.16 -6.66 -2.80
N SER A 49 -0.81 -5.76 -2.58
CA SER A 49 -1.41 -4.97 -3.66
C SER A 49 -0.40 -4.02 -4.31
N VAL A 50 0.39 -3.31 -3.51
CA VAL A 50 1.44 -2.39 -3.99
C VAL A 50 2.52 -3.11 -4.78
N LEU A 51 2.95 -4.30 -4.34
CA LEU A 51 3.96 -5.09 -5.05
C LEU A 51 3.45 -5.46 -6.45
N ARG A 52 2.21 -5.94 -6.57
CA ARG A 52 1.59 -6.25 -7.87
C ARG A 52 1.49 -5.01 -8.77
N ALA A 53 1.16 -3.85 -8.20
CA ALA A 53 1.17 -2.60 -8.95
C ALA A 53 2.58 -2.24 -9.47
N LEU A 54 3.62 -2.44 -8.65
CA LEU A 54 5.00 -2.23 -9.06
C LEU A 54 5.45 -3.26 -10.10
N GLU A 55 5.09 -4.53 -9.94
CA GLU A 55 5.37 -5.59 -10.91
C GLU A 55 4.78 -5.23 -12.27
N ALA A 56 3.51 -4.82 -12.32
CA ALA A 56 2.90 -4.31 -13.55
C ALA A 56 3.71 -3.14 -14.12
N LEU A 57 4.05 -2.13 -13.30
CA LEU A 57 4.78 -0.93 -13.73
C LEU A 57 6.14 -1.24 -14.37
N PHE A 58 6.81 -2.29 -13.91
CA PHE A 58 8.13 -2.72 -14.39
C PHE A 58 8.08 -3.88 -15.39
N ASP A 59 6.89 -4.38 -15.72
CA ASP A 59 6.73 -5.41 -16.73
C ASP A 59 6.96 -4.84 -18.13
N GLY A 60 8.05 -5.26 -18.77
CA GLY A 60 8.41 -4.88 -20.13
C GLY A 60 7.73 -5.72 -21.22
N ALA A 61 6.97 -6.75 -20.85
CA ALA A 61 6.29 -7.64 -21.79
C ALA A 61 4.90 -7.13 -22.22
N ILE A 62 4.32 -6.21 -21.45
CA ILE A 62 2.97 -5.69 -21.67
C ILE A 62 2.97 -4.31 -22.31
N SER A 63 1.82 -3.94 -22.88
CA SER A 63 1.63 -2.60 -23.43
C SER A 63 1.59 -1.53 -22.33
N LYS A 64 1.83 -0.27 -22.69
CA LYS A 64 1.80 0.84 -21.75
C LYS A 64 0.39 1.04 -21.17
N GLU A 65 -0.63 0.86 -22.00
CA GLU A 65 -2.04 0.96 -21.63
C GLU A 65 -2.40 -0.14 -20.61
N GLU A 66 -2.07 -1.39 -20.90
CA GLU A 66 -2.31 -2.53 -20.02
C GLU A 66 -1.56 -2.39 -18.68
N ARG A 67 -0.31 -1.94 -18.73
CA ARG A 67 0.48 -1.60 -17.53
C ARG A 67 -0.23 -0.57 -16.67
N ASP A 68 -0.70 0.51 -17.28
CA ASP A 68 -1.35 1.61 -16.57
C ASP A 68 -2.70 1.13 -15.98
N GLU A 69 -3.44 0.26 -16.67
CA GLU A 69 -4.68 -0.35 -16.18
C GLU A 69 -4.44 -1.29 -14.98
N LEU A 70 -3.49 -2.22 -15.09
CA LEU A 70 -3.12 -3.13 -14.01
C LEU A 70 -2.60 -2.37 -12.78
N PHE A 71 -1.83 -1.31 -12.99
CA PHE A 71 -1.39 -0.45 -11.90
C PHE A 71 -2.57 0.16 -11.15
N GLU A 72 -3.55 0.73 -11.87
CA GLU A 72 -4.73 1.34 -11.25
C GLU A 72 -5.63 0.31 -10.57
N GLU A 73 -5.76 -0.90 -11.11
CA GLU A 73 -6.49 -2.00 -10.49
C GLU A 73 -5.88 -2.35 -9.12
N TYR A 74 -4.59 -2.68 -9.09
CA TYR A 74 -3.90 -3.11 -7.88
C TYR A 74 -3.73 -1.99 -6.85
N MET A 75 -3.42 -0.76 -7.29
CA MET A 75 -3.39 0.38 -6.38
C MET A 75 -4.78 0.72 -5.85
N GLY A 76 -5.81 0.60 -6.69
CA GLY A 76 -7.19 0.80 -6.27
C GLY A 76 -7.60 -0.15 -5.14
N ASP A 77 -7.14 -1.41 -5.16
CA ASP A 77 -7.35 -2.35 -4.07
C ASP A 77 -6.69 -1.91 -2.76
N ALA A 78 -5.42 -1.48 -2.83
CA ALA A 78 -4.69 -0.97 -1.67
C ALA A 78 -5.40 0.25 -1.07
N GLU A 79 -5.78 1.21 -1.91
CA GLU A 79 -6.44 2.46 -1.50
C GLU A 79 -7.83 2.20 -0.90
N ARG A 80 -8.63 1.30 -1.49
CA ARG A 80 -9.92 0.86 -0.93
C ARG A 80 -9.75 0.17 0.42
N PHE A 81 -8.74 -0.66 0.57
CA PHE A 81 -8.44 -1.30 1.85
C PHE A 81 -8.09 -0.26 2.93
N ILE A 82 -7.15 0.64 2.63
CA ILE A 82 -6.75 1.73 3.53
C ILE A 82 -7.94 2.61 3.92
N ALA A 83 -8.78 3.00 2.97
CA ALA A 83 -9.96 3.81 3.22
C ALA A 83 -10.94 3.13 4.20
N ARG A 84 -11.19 1.82 4.00
CA ARG A 84 -12.03 1.02 4.90
C ARG A 84 -11.42 0.93 6.31
N ARG A 85 -10.12 0.67 6.43
CA ARG A 85 -9.44 0.60 7.73
C ARG A 85 -9.42 1.95 8.46
N LYS A 86 -9.19 3.06 7.75
CA LYS A 86 -9.29 4.41 8.32
C LYS A 86 -10.69 4.71 8.85
N ALA A 87 -11.74 4.28 8.15
CA ALA A 87 -13.12 4.49 8.58
C ALA A 87 -13.49 3.70 9.86
N VAL A 88 -12.84 2.55 10.08
CA VAL A 88 -13.10 1.67 11.22
C VAL A 88 -12.16 1.96 12.40
N ASP A 89 -11.21 2.89 12.28
CA ASP A 89 -10.03 3.03 13.15
C ASP A 89 -9.12 1.79 13.09
N TRP A 90 -7.85 2.01 12.77
CA TRP A 90 -6.82 0.96 12.71
C TRP A 90 -6.69 0.16 14.01
N ARG A 91 -7.02 0.78 15.15
CA ARG A 91 -6.97 0.14 16.46
C ARG A 91 -8.20 -0.74 16.73
N SER A 92 -9.29 -0.53 15.99
CA SER A 92 -10.47 -1.35 16.11
C SER A 92 -10.39 -2.51 15.11
N ARG A 93 -10.91 -3.66 15.59
CA ARG A 93 -10.73 -5.02 15.07
C ARG A 93 -10.57 -5.14 13.56
#